data_AF-A0A9V1F1D4-F1
#
_entry.id   AF-A0A9V1F1D4-F1
#
_cell.length_a   1.000
_cell.length_b   1.000
_cell.length_c   1.000
_cell.angle_alpha   90.00
_cell.angle_beta   90.00
_cell.angle_gamma   90.00
#
_symmetry.space_group_name_H-M   'P 1'
#
loop_
_entity.id
_entity.type
_entity.pdbx_description
1 polymer ?
#
loop_
_entity_poly.entity_id
_entity_poly.type
_entity_poly.pdbx_seq_one_letter_code
_entity_poly.pdbx_strand_id
1 'polypeptide(L)'
;MTPTLTTLLLLGLSVGPRTRAQAGTLPAPSLWAEPGSVVPRGSAVTIWCQGILEAHEFHLDKDGHSMPWDRQRPLEPGNKAKFSITYVREQYAGRYHCSYQSSTGSSESSDPLELVVTGFHAEPTLSALPNTMVTSGGKVTLQCTSWMGFHRFVLMKEGEPRPVWTLDSQQPTSGQFQALFLVGPVTPSARWTFRCHGYFNNTPQLWSQPSDPLELLVSGVSRKPSLLTQQSPVVTPGQRLTLQCRSDIGYDRFALYKEAARDLPQHLSLQPQAGLSGADFPLGPVSSSHGGRYTCYGGHNLSSEWSAPSDPLDILVTGQLLSTPSLSVQPGPMVASGENVTLLCQSWSFVDTFLLSKEGAADPPLRLRSKYRVGHYQAKFSMSPVTSAQGGTYRCYGSYSTSPHLLSHPSDPLELQVSGSSGEPGPPATDPSSTAGPNRYLYVLIGAAGAFVLLLCLLVVLLVRRRRQGKGRKPGAADPEPQDRGLQDSSGPAAATQEETLSDAAVQDAQPEEGVELDQRQDAEDGDPQGTTYAQVSHSRSRLSRGPATSPSPLSGGLPDTEDKQAEEDRQMDSQAAASDAPPDVTYAQLNRLTLRRETSAPHSSQAGEPPAEPSVYAALAIR
;
A
#
# COMPACT_ATOMS: atom_id res chain seq x y z
N MET A 1 52.22 -49.24 76.51
CA MET A 1 52.42 -47.78 76.69
C MET A 1 52.69 -47.17 75.33
N THR A 2 52.22 -45.94 75.12
CA THR A 2 52.56 -45.01 74.03
C THR A 2 53.82 -44.19 74.38
N PRO A 3 54.38 -43.32 73.51
CA PRO A 3 54.59 -43.42 72.05
C PRO A 3 56.02 -42.93 71.66
N THR A 4 56.16 -42.24 70.51
CA THR A 4 57.24 -41.35 70.02
C THR A 4 58.18 -41.90 68.92
N LEU A 5 58.76 -40.95 68.15
CA LEU A 5 59.74 -41.12 67.05
C LEU A 5 59.25 -41.83 65.78
N THR A 6 58.29 -41.21 65.08
CA THR A 6 58.22 -41.27 63.59
C THR A 6 57.73 -39.94 62.99
N THR A 7 58.24 -38.83 63.53
CA THR A 7 58.05 -37.47 62.98
C THR A 7 59.27 -37.08 62.13
N LEU A 8 59.06 -36.26 61.09
CA LEU A 8 60.08 -35.78 60.11
C LEU A 8 60.56 -36.81 59.05
N LEU A 9 59.65 -37.32 58.20
CA LEU A 9 60.01 -37.71 56.82
C LEU A 9 58.91 -37.48 55.75
N LEU A 10 57.87 -36.68 56.04
CA LEU A 10 56.76 -36.39 55.12
C LEU A 10 56.39 -34.89 55.13
N LEU A 11 57.36 -34.03 54.81
CA LEU A 11 57.14 -32.60 54.53
C LEU A 11 57.44 -32.31 53.06
N GLY A 12 56.46 -32.61 52.22
CA GLY A 12 56.49 -32.43 50.77
C GLY A 12 55.38 -33.24 50.10
N LEU A 13 54.83 -32.72 49.00
CA LEU A 13 53.75 -33.35 48.21
C LEU A 13 52.37 -33.47 48.90
N SER A 14 51.79 -32.34 49.32
CA SER A 14 50.34 -32.21 49.48
C SER A 14 49.83 -30.87 48.93
N VAL A 15 48.61 -30.87 48.38
CA VAL A 15 47.93 -29.70 47.79
C VAL A 15 48.66 -29.02 46.63
N GLY A 16 48.95 -29.79 45.58
CA GLY A 16 48.75 -29.22 44.23
C GLY A 16 47.24 -29.04 44.03
N PRO A 17 46.75 -27.90 43.48
CA PRO A 17 45.33 -27.74 43.22
C PRO A 17 44.90 -28.77 42.18
N ARG A 18 43.99 -29.67 42.55
CA ARG A 18 43.14 -30.32 41.56
C ARG A 18 42.32 -29.21 40.91
N THR A 19 42.79 -28.74 39.76
CA THR A 19 41.91 -28.10 38.77
C THR A 19 40.74 -29.06 38.59
N ARG A 20 39.58 -28.68 39.11
CA ARG A 20 38.33 -29.35 38.84
C ARG A 20 38.11 -29.13 37.35
N ALA A 21 38.52 -30.09 36.53
CA ALA A 21 38.37 -30.01 35.09
C ALA A 21 36.91 -29.71 34.82
N GLN A 22 36.66 -28.48 34.37
CA GLN A 22 35.33 -27.96 34.17
C GLN A 22 34.82 -28.67 32.93
N ALA A 23 34.09 -29.77 33.14
CA ALA A 23 33.60 -30.63 32.08
C ALA A 23 32.81 -29.74 31.11
N GLY A 24 33.37 -29.52 29.93
CA GLY A 24 32.84 -28.55 28.99
C GLY A 24 31.47 -29.01 28.54
N THR A 25 30.43 -28.27 28.94
CA THR A 25 29.07 -28.52 28.46
C THR A 25 29.08 -28.51 26.94
N LEU A 26 28.63 -29.62 26.35
CA LEU A 26 28.58 -29.76 24.89
C LEU A 26 27.63 -28.70 24.33
N PRO A 27 28.07 -27.86 23.38
CA PRO A 27 27.28 -26.72 22.91
C PRO A 27 25.99 -27.20 22.27
N ALA A 28 24.87 -26.57 22.61
CA ALA A 28 23.57 -26.84 21.99
C ALA A 28 23.65 -26.67 20.46
N PRO A 29 23.02 -27.57 19.66
CA PRO A 29 23.03 -27.45 18.21
C PRO A 29 22.10 -26.34 17.71
N SER A 30 22.35 -25.84 16.51
CA SER A 30 21.43 -24.95 15.80
C SER A 30 20.44 -25.74 14.94
N LEU A 31 19.19 -25.30 14.90
CA LEU A 31 18.06 -25.96 14.23
C LEU A 31 17.32 -24.97 13.32
N TRP A 32 17.11 -25.33 12.05
CA TRP A 32 16.36 -24.50 11.09
C TRP A 32 15.62 -25.34 10.04
N ALA A 33 14.74 -24.70 9.26
CA ALA A 33 14.03 -25.32 8.14
C ALA A 33 14.33 -24.61 6.82
N GLU A 34 14.42 -25.39 5.74
CA GLU A 34 14.58 -24.94 4.36
C GLU A 34 13.42 -25.51 3.50
N PRO A 35 12.71 -24.70 2.71
CA PRO A 35 12.97 -23.27 2.43
C PRO A 35 12.54 -22.31 3.56
N GLY A 36 11.79 -22.77 4.56
CA GLY A 36 11.34 -21.98 5.70
C GLY A 36 10.48 -22.80 6.65
N SER A 37 10.05 -22.23 7.78
CA SER A 37 9.26 -22.95 8.80
C SER A 37 7.74 -22.87 8.63
N VAL A 38 7.25 -22.04 7.71
CA VAL A 38 5.83 -21.97 7.32
C VAL A 38 5.68 -22.63 5.95
N VAL A 39 5.01 -23.78 5.89
CA VAL A 39 5.03 -24.68 4.72
C VAL A 39 3.61 -25.03 4.25
N PRO A 40 3.28 -24.90 2.95
CA PRO A 40 2.00 -25.35 2.42
C PRO A 40 1.86 -26.88 2.47
N ARG A 41 0.70 -27.36 2.90
CA ARG A 41 0.31 -28.78 2.87
C ARG A 41 0.59 -29.40 1.49
N GLY A 42 1.25 -30.56 1.48
CA GLY A 42 1.71 -31.24 0.27
C GLY A 42 3.07 -30.80 -0.28
N SER A 43 3.66 -29.71 0.22
CA SER A 43 5.03 -29.30 -0.13
C SER A 43 6.08 -30.15 0.60
N ALA A 44 7.32 -30.12 0.10
CA ALA A 44 8.47 -30.67 0.80
C ALA A 44 9.13 -29.63 1.72
N VAL A 45 9.72 -30.08 2.83
CA VAL A 45 10.60 -29.27 3.70
C VAL A 45 11.76 -30.12 4.20
N THR A 46 12.92 -29.49 4.40
CA THR A 46 14.05 -30.07 5.11
C THR A 46 14.22 -29.35 6.44
N ILE A 47 14.25 -30.10 7.54
CA ILE A 47 14.75 -29.60 8.83
C ILE A 47 16.24 -29.98 8.92
N TRP A 48 17.07 -29.01 9.25
CA TRP A 48 18.51 -29.15 9.40
C TRP A 48 18.91 -28.94 10.86
N CYS A 49 19.82 -29.77 11.34
CA CYS A 49 20.45 -29.59 12.64
C CYS A 49 21.99 -29.59 12.49
N GLN A 50 22.68 -28.69 13.18
CA GLN A 50 24.14 -28.57 13.17
C GLN A 50 24.72 -28.56 14.59
N GLY A 51 25.64 -29.49 14.84
CA GLY A 51 26.36 -29.64 16.11
C GLY A 51 27.88 -29.47 15.95
N ILE A 52 28.66 -30.24 16.71
CA ILE A 52 30.13 -30.32 16.56
C ILE A 52 30.55 -31.40 15.54
N LEU A 53 31.82 -31.42 15.14
CA LEU A 53 32.35 -32.39 14.16
C LEU A 53 32.44 -33.82 14.73
N GLU A 54 32.51 -33.93 16.05
CA GLU A 54 32.60 -35.15 16.85
C GLU A 54 31.21 -35.73 17.20
N ALA A 55 30.13 -35.14 16.67
CA ALA A 55 28.79 -35.68 16.75
C ALA A 55 28.66 -36.90 15.82
N HIS A 56 28.03 -37.99 16.29
CA HIS A 56 27.88 -39.24 15.53
C HIS A 56 26.42 -39.70 15.35
N GLU A 57 25.49 -39.14 16.14
CA GLU A 57 24.06 -39.30 15.98
C GLU A 57 23.36 -37.99 16.37
N PHE A 58 22.38 -37.55 15.56
CA PHE A 58 21.51 -36.41 15.84
C PHE A 58 20.08 -36.89 16.04
N HIS A 59 19.40 -36.40 17.08
CA HIS A 59 18.00 -36.69 17.38
C HIS A 59 17.18 -35.43 17.07
N LEU A 60 16.08 -35.60 16.34
CA LEU A 60 15.06 -34.58 16.19
C LEU A 60 13.88 -34.95 17.10
N ASP A 61 13.65 -34.15 18.12
CA ASP A 61 12.58 -34.31 19.09
C ASP A 61 11.38 -33.41 18.73
N LYS A 62 10.17 -33.82 19.07
CA LYS A 62 8.93 -33.07 18.82
C LYS A 62 8.09 -32.98 20.09
N ASP A 63 7.63 -31.78 20.42
CA ASP A 63 6.81 -31.53 21.60
C ASP A 63 5.56 -32.44 21.61
N GLY A 64 5.29 -33.05 22.76
CA GLY A 64 4.18 -34.01 22.95
C GLY A 64 4.52 -35.47 22.65
N HIS A 65 5.72 -35.78 22.12
CA HIS A 65 6.17 -37.16 21.89
C HIS A 65 7.23 -37.58 22.92
N SER A 66 7.19 -38.86 23.35
CA SER A 66 8.08 -39.42 24.38
C SER A 66 9.33 -40.11 23.83
N MET A 67 9.51 -40.12 22.51
CA MET A 67 10.65 -40.66 21.79
C MET A 67 11.03 -39.68 20.66
N PRO A 68 12.31 -39.63 20.25
CA PRO A 68 12.72 -38.81 19.11
C PRO A 68 11.88 -39.10 17.87
N TRP A 69 11.46 -38.05 17.19
CA TRP A 69 10.63 -38.10 15.98
C TRP A 69 11.38 -38.71 14.79
N ASP A 70 12.68 -38.41 14.68
CA ASP A 70 13.61 -39.06 13.75
C ASP A 70 15.04 -39.03 14.32
N ARG A 71 15.92 -39.91 13.81
CA ARG A 71 17.34 -39.96 14.14
C ARG A 71 18.17 -40.09 12.88
N GLN A 72 19.16 -39.22 12.74
CA GLN A 72 20.02 -39.18 11.56
C GLN A 72 21.49 -39.15 11.96
N ARG A 73 22.34 -39.80 11.16
CA ARG A 73 23.79 -39.64 11.28
C ARG A 73 24.24 -38.34 10.61
N PRO A 74 25.42 -37.79 10.95
CA PRO A 74 25.98 -36.67 10.21
C PRO A 74 26.17 -37.04 8.73
N LEU A 75 25.99 -36.06 7.84
CA LEU A 75 26.38 -36.19 6.44
C LEU A 75 27.91 -36.09 6.35
N GLU A 76 28.58 -37.20 6.01
CA GLU A 76 30.04 -37.22 5.95
C GLU A 76 30.62 -36.50 4.73
N PRO A 77 31.72 -35.73 4.88
CA PRO A 77 32.30 -35.25 6.14
C PRO A 77 31.60 -33.94 6.60
N GLY A 78 31.05 -33.92 7.81
CA GLY A 78 30.38 -32.72 8.30
C GLY A 78 29.68 -32.86 9.66
N ASN A 79 29.33 -31.72 10.25
CA ASN A 79 28.64 -31.61 11.55
C ASN A 79 27.11 -31.38 11.42
N LYS A 80 26.50 -31.82 10.30
CA LYS A 80 25.08 -31.57 9.99
C LYS A 80 24.30 -32.85 9.76
N ALA A 81 23.09 -32.91 10.32
CA ALA A 81 22.06 -33.90 10.01
C ALA A 81 20.90 -33.27 9.23
N LYS A 82 20.26 -34.08 8.38
CA LYS A 82 19.20 -33.64 7.46
C LYS A 82 17.94 -34.50 7.64
N PHE A 83 16.89 -33.91 8.19
CA PHE A 83 15.59 -34.54 8.38
C PHE A 83 14.65 -34.08 7.25
N SER A 84 14.30 -34.99 6.33
CA SER A 84 13.60 -34.64 5.08
C SER A 84 12.14 -35.07 5.11
N ILE A 85 11.20 -34.13 4.94
CA ILE A 85 9.76 -34.41 4.84
C ILE A 85 9.31 -34.12 3.41
N THR A 86 9.05 -35.15 2.62
CA THR A 86 8.72 -35.02 1.18
C THR A 86 7.32 -34.44 0.94
N TYR A 87 6.36 -34.75 1.81
CA TYR A 87 4.97 -34.29 1.70
C TYR A 87 4.44 -33.89 3.08
N VAL A 88 4.48 -32.59 3.38
CA VAL A 88 4.01 -32.04 4.66
C VAL A 88 2.49 -32.20 4.81
N ARG A 89 2.07 -32.62 6.01
CA ARG A 89 0.69 -32.92 6.43
C ARG A 89 0.51 -32.49 7.89
N GLU A 90 -0.74 -32.46 8.36
CA GLU A 90 -1.09 -31.99 9.71
C GLU A 90 -0.24 -32.61 10.84
N GLN A 91 0.10 -33.89 10.80
CA GLN A 91 0.87 -34.53 11.87
C GLN A 91 2.34 -34.06 11.98
N TYR A 92 2.88 -33.41 10.94
CA TYR A 92 4.20 -32.78 10.98
C TYR A 92 4.14 -31.36 11.56
N ALA A 93 2.96 -30.74 11.69
CA ALA A 93 2.84 -29.45 12.36
C ALA A 93 3.21 -29.59 13.85
N GLY A 94 3.92 -28.60 14.39
CA GLY A 94 4.30 -28.57 15.79
C GLY A 94 5.67 -27.93 16.04
N ARG A 95 6.11 -28.01 17.28
CA ARG A 95 7.39 -27.47 17.74
C ARG A 95 8.42 -28.59 17.86
N TYR A 96 9.60 -28.32 17.30
CA TYR A 96 10.72 -29.26 17.21
C TYR A 96 11.94 -28.75 17.96
N HIS A 97 12.72 -29.70 18.46
CA HIS A 97 13.98 -29.51 19.16
C HIS A 97 15.02 -30.49 18.59
N CYS A 98 16.31 -30.17 18.68
CA CYS A 98 17.37 -31.09 18.26
C CYS A 98 18.42 -31.26 19.36
N SER A 99 18.95 -32.47 19.48
CA SER A 99 20.13 -32.79 20.27
C SER A 99 21.09 -33.69 19.48
N TYR A 100 22.34 -33.81 19.92
CA TYR A 100 23.29 -34.76 19.33
C TYR A 100 24.07 -35.53 20.40
N GLN A 101 24.59 -36.69 20.01
CA GLN A 101 25.51 -37.50 20.80
C GLN A 101 26.92 -37.43 20.24
N SER A 102 27.89 -37.37 21.16
CA SER A 102 29.33 -37.38 20.93
C SER A 102 29.99 -38.45 21.81
N SER A 103 31.27 -38.73 21.61
CA SER A 103 32.03 -39.63 22.50
C SER A 103 32.13 -39.12 23.95
N THR A 104 31.89 -37.84 24.19
CA THR A 104 31.92 -37.19 25.51
C THR A 104 30.53 -37.06 26.15
N GLY A 105 29.46 -37.48 25.47
CA GLY A 105 28.08 -37.43 25.96
C GLY A 105 27.10 -36.75 25.00
N SER A 106 25.89 -36.47 25.49
CA SER A 106 24.85 -35.75 24.75
C SER A 106 24.97 -34.23 24.91
N SER A 107 24.57 -33.49 23.87
CA SER A 107 24.39 -32.03 23.93
C SER A 107 23.19 -31.62 24.78
N GLU A 108 23.13 -30.34 25.13
CA GLU A 108 21.86 -29.69 25.45
C GLU A 108 20.96 -29.60 24.19
N SER A 109 19.68 -29.30 24.39
CA SER A 109 18.70 -29.17 23.31
C SER A 109 18.81 -27.82 22.60
N SER A 110 18.53 -27.79 21.30
CA SER A 110 18.46 -26.56 20.50
C SER A 110 17.34 -25.61 20.95
N ASP A 111 17.46 -24.35 20.52
CA ASP A 111 16.29 -23.47 20.42
C ASP A 111 15.16 -24.13 19.61
N PRO A 112 13.89 -23.84 19.93
CA PRO A 112 12.74 -24.46 19.28
C PRO A 112 12.53 -23.96 17.85
N LEU A 113 12.20 -24.89 16.96
CA LEU A 113 11.73 -24.63 15.60
C LEU A 113 10.23 -24.94 15.51
N GLU A 114 9.39 -23.92 15.37
CA GLU A 114 7.96 -24.10 15.11
C GLU A 114 7.70 -24.31 13.62
N LEU A 115 7.37 -25.55 13.24
CA LEU A 115 6.96 -25.92 11.89
C LEU A 115 5.44 -25.77 11.77
N VAL A 116 5.02 -24.84 10.91
CA VAL A 116 3.64 -24.47 10.63
C VAL A 116 3.21 -25.05 9.29
N VAL A 117 1.99 -25.59 9.23
CA VAL A 117 1.38 -26.13 8.02
C VAL A 117 0.20 -25.25 7.60
N THR A 118 0.29 -24.66 6.42
CA THR A 118 -0.78 -23.82 5.84
C THR A 118 -1.66 -24.60 4.86
N GLY A 119 -2.86 -24.10 4.62
CA GLY A 119 -3.83 -24.73 3.70
C GLY A 119 -4.79 -25.73 4.35
N PHE A 120 -5.03 -25.64 5.66
CA PHE A 120 -5.94 -26.54 6.39
C PHE A 120 -7.35 -25.96 6.61
N HIS A 121 -7.49 -24.63 6.63
CA HIS A 121 -8.78 -23.93 6.76
C HIS A 121 -9.07 -23.02 5.54
N ALA A 122 -10.31 -22.54 5.41
CA ALA A 122 -10.70 -21.60 4.36
C ALA A 122 -9.91 -20.28 4.45
N GLU A 123 -9.66 -19.66 3.29
CA GLU A 123 -8.87 -18.42 3.20
C GLU A 123 -9.54 -17.22 3.88
N PRO A 124 -8.77 -16.30 4.48
CA PRO A 124 -9.25 -15.00 4.91
C PRO A 124 -9.13 -13.96 3.77
N THR A 125 -9.95 -12.92 3.82
CA THR A 125 -9.83 -11.76 2.92
C THR A 125 -8.83 -10.75 3.49
N LEU A 126 -7.94 -10.21 2.67
CA LEU A 126 -6.98 -9.16 3.07
C LEU A 126 -7.23 -7.87 2.29
N SER A 127 -7.32 -6.74 2.99
CA SER A 127 -7.50 -5.40 2.42
C SER A 127 -6.59 -4.36 3.10
N ALA A 128 -6.45 -3.18 2.49
CA ALA A 128 -5.67 -2.08 3.03
C ALA A 128 -6.56 -0.85 3.30
N LEU A 129 -6.43 -0.25 4.48
CA LEU A 129 -7.21 0.89 4.95
C LEU A 129 -6.31 2.13 5.13
N PRO A 130 -6.67 3.29 4.53
CA PRO A 130 -7.84 3.51 3.70
C PRO A 130 -7.74 2.88 2.30
N ASN A 131 -6.52 2.63 1.80
CA ASN A 131 -6.27 1.99 0.51
C ASN A 131 -4.83 1.44 0.38
N THR A 132 -4.51 0.80 -0.74
CA THR A 132 -3.21 0.20 -1.06
C THR A 132 -2.08 1.17 -1.42
N MET A 133 -2.37 2.47 -1.66
CA MET A 133 -1.36 3.47 -1.99
C MET A 133 -0.99 4.34 -0.78
N VAL A 134 0.27 4.21 -0.36
CA VAL A 134 0.78 4.71 0.92
C VAL A 134 1.93 5.69 0.66
N THR A 135 1.97 6.81 1.37
CA THR A 135 3.09 7.76 1.24
C THR A 135 4.40 7.15 1.75
N SER A 136 5.52 7.50 1.12
CA SER A 136 6.87 7.12 1.56
C SER A 136 7.11 7.55 3.01
N GLY A 137 7.57 6.63 3.87
CA GLY A 137 7.68 6.81 5.32
C GLY A 137 6.35 6.70 6.10
N GLY A 138 5.22 6.63 5.40
CA GLY A 138 3.88 6.49 5.98
C GLY A 138 3.58 5.10 6.54
N LYS A 139 2.44 4.98 7.23
CA LYS A 139 1.90 3.72 7.75
C LYS A 139 0.50 3.48 7.18
N VAL A 140 0.11 2.21 7.06
CA VAL A 140 -1.21 1.78 6.60
C VAL A 140 -1.75 0.69 7.53
N THR A 141 -3.06 0.59 7.68
CA THR A 141 -3.68 -0.51 8.41
C THR A 141 -4.12 -1.59 7.43
N LEU A 142 -3.56 -2.79 7.51
CA LEU A 142 -4.06 -3.94 6.76
C LEU A 142 -5.15 -4.62 7.58
N GLN A 143 -6.33 -4.77 7.00
CA GLN A 143 -7.47 -5.45 7.60
C GLN A 143 -7.54 -6.85 7.02
N CYS A 144 -7.45 -7.85 7.88
CA CYS A 144 -7.68 -9.24 7.52
C CYS A 144 -9.01 -9.69 8.14
N THR A 145 -9.92 -10.28 7.36
CA THR A 145 -11.23 -10.74 7.85
C THR A 145 -11.54 -12.17 7.43
N SER A 146 -12.44 -12.83 8.17
CA SER A 146 -13.06 -14.09 7.76
C SER A 146 -14.44 -14.26 8.39
N TRP A 147 -15.28 -15.07 7.76
CA TRP A 147 -16.50 -15.61 8.38
C TRP A 147 -16.20 -16.79 9.32
N MET A 148 -15.01 -17.41 9.23
CA MET A 148 -14.56 -18.39 10.20
C MET A 148 -14.13 -17.72 11.51
N GLY A 149 -14.52 -18.31 12.64
CA GLY A 149 -14.13 -17.92 14.00
C GLY A 149 -12.68 -18.23 14.37
N PHE A 150 -11.74 -17.81 13.53
CA PHE A 150 -10.31 -17.84 13.85
C PHE A 150 -10.06 -17.05 15.14
N HIS A 151 -9.23 -17.60 16.02
CA HIS A 151 -8.88 -16.96 17.29
C HIS A 151 -7.77 -15.93 17.12
N ARG A 152 -6.88 -16.17 16.16
CA ARG A 152 -5.76 -15.29 15.81
C ARG A 152 -5.59 -15.21 14.30
N PHE A 153 -5.10 -14.08 13.85
CA PHE A 153 -4.66 -13.87 12.47
C PHE A 153 -3.16 -13.58 12.43
N VAL A 154 -2.52 -13.98 11.34
CA VAL A 154 -1.09 -13.80 11.08
C VAL A 154 -0.90 -13.07 9.76
N LEU A 155 -0.07 -12.04 9.76
CA LEU A 155 0.31 -11.29 8.56
C LEU A 155 1.74 -11.65 8.14
N MET A 156 1.85 -12.28 6.97
CA MET A 156 3.11 -12.64 6.32
C MET A 156 3.48 -11.56 5.30
N LYS A 157 4.74 -11.10 5.33
CA LYS A 157 5.33 -10.33 4.23
C LYS A 157 6.01 -11.29 3.26
N GLU A 158 5.77 -11.14 1.96
CA GLU A 158 6.42 -11.98 0.95
C GLU A 158 7.94 -11.71 0.90
N GLY A 159 8.72 -12.79 0.89
CA GLY A 159 10.18 -12.75 0.98
C GLY A 159 10.74 -12.90 2.40
N GLU A 160 9.94 -12.70 3.44
CA GLU A 160 10.36 -12.92 4.83
C GLU A 160 10.12 -14.38 5.26
N PRO A 161 11.09 -15.07 5.90
CA PRO A 161 10.98 -16.49 6.24
C PRO A 161 10.19 -16.79 7.51
N ARG A 162 9.70 -15.76 8.22
CA ARG A 162 8.99 -15.83 9.51
C ARG A 162 7.77 -14.90 9.53
N PRO A 163 6.72 -15.21 10.30
CA PRO A 163 5.60 -14.29 10.51
C PRO A 163 6.06 -12.99 11.15
N VAL A 164 5.59 -11.86 10.61
CA VAL A 164 6.04 -10.52 11.01
C VAL A 164 5.07 -9.90 12.03
N TRP A 165 3.78 -10.24 11.98
CA TRP A 165 2.80 -9.90 13.01
C TRP A 165 1.79 -11.03 13.22
N THR A 166 1.42 -11.26 14.47
CA THR A 166 0.28 -12.09 14.89
C THR A 166 -0.59 -11.27 15.82
N LEU A 167 -1.91 -11.24 15.59
CA LEU A 167 -2.87 -10.50 16.40
C LEU A 167 -4.05 -11.37 16.80
N ASP A 168 -4.61 -11.09 17.98
CA ASP A 168 -5.86 -11.67 18.44
C ASP A 168 -7.04 -11.19 17.60
N SER A 169 -7.95 -12.12 17.32
CA SER A 169 -9.15 -11.90 16.52
C SER A 169 -10.16 -11.05 17.28
N GLN A 170 -10.68 -10.03 16.59
CA GLN A 170 -11.75 -9.16 17.07
C GLN A 170 -13.03 -9.50 16.32
N GLN A 171 -14.17 -9.51 17.00
CA GLN A 171 -15.48 -9.68 16.37
C GLN A 171 -16.30 -8.39 16.52
N PRO A 172 -16.32 -7.49 15.52
CA PRO A 172 -17.26 -6.39 15.47
C PRO A 172 -18.71 -6.88 15.34
N THR A 173 -19.66 -5.96 15.52
CA THR A 173 -21.11 -6.22 15.35
C THR A 173 -21.53 -6.60 13.93
N SER A 174 -20.61 -6.63 12.95
CA SER A 174 -20.81 -7.18 11.60
C SER A 174 -20.79 -8.71 11.54
N GLY A 175 -20.41 -9.39 12.63
CA GLY A 175 -20.40 -10.86 12.72
C GLY A 175 -19.16 -11.54 12.12
N GLN A 176 -18.46 -10.89 11.19
CA GLN A 176 -17.13 -11.32 10.73
C GLN A 176 -16.09 -11.19 11.86
N PHE A 177 -15.08 -12.06 11.80
CA PHE A 177 -13.89 -12.02 12.63
C PHE A 177 -12.78 -11.28 11.87
N GLN A 178 -11.98 -10.46 12.55
CA GLN A 178 -10.94 -9.66 11.91
C GLN A 178 -9.70 -9.39 12.76
N ALA A 179 -8.62 -8.98 12.12
CA ALA A 179 -7.49 -8.29 12.74
C ALA A 179 -7.08 -7.05 11.94
N LEU A 180 -6.55 -6.03 12.63
CA LEU A 180 -6.12 -4.75 12.08
C LEU A 180 -4.62 -4.56 12.34
N PHE A 181 -3.80 -4.82 11.32
CA PHE A 181 -2.34 -4.77 11.41
C PHE A 181 -1.82 -3.40 10.96
N LEU A 182 -1.20 -2.62 11.87
CA LEU A 182 -0.56 -1.36 11.50
C LEU A 182 0.84 -1.61 10.93
N VAL A 183 0.98 -1.46 9.62
CA VAL A 183 2.21 -1.73 8.85
C VAL A 183 2.91 -0.42 8.49
N GLY A 184 4.23 -0.37 8.69
CA GLY A 184 5.12 0.71 8.24
C GLY A 184 6.14 1.14 9.30
N PRO A 185 7.07 2.07 8.98
CA PRO A 185 7.08 2.91 7.79
C PRO A 185 7.33 2.13 6.48
N VAL A 186 6.59 2.46 5.42
CA VAL A 186 6.84 1.89 4.07
C VAL A 186 7.98 2.63 3.37
N THR A 187 8.75 1.92 2.53
CA THR A 187 9.89 2.47 1.79
C THR A 187 9.86 2.05 0.32
N PRO A 188 10.15 2.92 -0.66
CA PRO A 188 10.07 2.56 -2.08
C PRO A 188 11.07 1.48 -2.53
N SER A 189 12.17 1.29 -1.79
CA SER A 189 13.21 0.30 -2.10
C SER A 189 12.84 -1.14 -1.80
N ALA A 190 11.79 -1.38 -1.00
CA ALA A 190 11.31 -2.71 -0.65
C ALA A 190 10.00 -3.04 -1.40
N ARG A 191 9.78 -4.32 -1.68
CA ARG A 191 8.44 -4.82 -2.04
C ARG A 191 7.60 -4.97 -0.78
N TRP A 192 6.31 -4.69 -0.91
CA TRP A 192 5.35 -4.64 0.20
C TRP A 192 4.11 -5.49 -0.13
N THR A 193 4.37 -6.73 -0.56
CA THR A 193 3.34 -7.74 -0.80
C THR A 193 3.08 -8.55 0.46
N PHE A 194 1.81 -8.71 0.81
CA PHE A 194 1.36 -9.36 2.03
C PHE A 194 0.34 -10.47 1.77
N ARG A 195 0.32 -11.48 2.63
CA ARG A 195 -0.75 -12.48 2.73
C ARG A 195 -1.14 -12.67 4.19
N CYS A 196 -2.41 -12.91 4.45
CA CYS A 196 -2.93 -13.20 5.78
C CYS A 196 -3.27 -14.68 5.93
N HIS A 197 -3.13 -15.21 7.15
CA HIS A 197 -3.66 -16.50 7.57
C HIS A 197 -4.48 -16.36 8.86
N GLY A 198 -5.44 -17.27 9.08
CA GLY A 198 -6.16 -17.44 10.35
C GLY A 198 -5.89 -18.82 10.97
N TYR A 199 -5.92 -18.90 12.31
CA TYR A 199 -5.79 -20.17 13.05
C TYR A 199 -6.58 -20.20 14.37
N PHE A 200 -6.65 -21.39 14.99
CA PHE A 200 -7.35 -21.64 16.25
C PHE A 200 -6.36 -21.96 17.40
N ASN A 201 -6.66 -21.48 18.61
CA ASN A 201 -5.74 -21.61 19.77
C ASN A 201 -5.46 -23.06 20.20
N ASN A 202 -6.29 -24.02 19.82
CA ASN A 202 -6.09 -25.45 20.07
C ASN A 202 -5.18 -26.14 19.03
N THR A 203 -4.92 -25.49 17.89
CA THR A 203 -4.11 -26.02 16.76
C THR A 203 -3.20 -24.93 16.18
N PRO A 204 -2.34 -24.28 16.98
CA PRO A 204 -1.67 -23.04 16.57
C PRO A 204 -0.69 -23.17 15.40
N GLN A 205 -0.24 -24.38 15.06
CA GLN A 205 0.61 -24.66 13.89
C GLN A 205 -0.18 -25.11 12.65
N LEU A 206 -1.52 -25.17 12.69
CA LEU A 206 -2.38 -25.46 11.53
C LEU A 206 -3.12 -24.18 11.11
N TRP A 207 -2.76 -23.66 9.94
CA TRP A 207 -3.26 -22.37 9.45
C TRP A 207 -4.17 -22.53 8.23
N SER A 208 -4.97 -21.50 7.97
CA SER A 208 -5.74 -21.37 6.74
C SER A 208 -4.90 -21.46 5.47
N GLN A 209 -5.58 -21.64 4.34
CA GLN A 209 -5.07 -21.16 3.05
C GLN A 209 -4.69 -19.67 3.19
N PRO A 210 -3.63 -19.22 2.49
CA PRO A 210 -3.29 -17.79 2.47
C PRO A 210 -4.43 -16.99 1.83
N SER A 211 -4.58 -15.73 2.23
CA SER A 211 -5.34 -14.77 1.42
C SER A 211 -4.70 -14.56 0.04
N ASP A 212 -5.48 -14.01 -0.88
CA ASP A 212 -4.93 -13.30 -2.04
C ASP A 212 -3.78 -12.36 -1.65
N PRO A 213 -2.75 -12.21 -2.50
CA PRO A 213 -1.62 -11.31 -2.24
C PRO A 213 -2.02 -9.85 -2.41
N LEU A 214 -1.86 -9.06 -1.36
CA LEU A 214 -2.06 -7.61 -1.39
C LEU A 214 -0.71 -6.89 -1.50
N GLU A 215 -0.45 -6.22 -2.62
CA GLU A 215 0.71 -5.34 -2.81
C GLU A 215 0.38 -3.89 -2.43
N LEU A 216 1.23 -3.27 -1.60
CA LEU A 216 1.20 -1.84 -1.36
C LEU A 216 2.07 -1.08 -2.36
N LEU A 217 1.55 0.04 -2.86
CA LEU A 217 2.26 0.93 -3.76
C LEU A 217 2.70 2.19 -3.00
N VAL A 218 3.97 2.59 -3.16
CA VAL A 218 4.54 3.71 -2.39
C VAL A 218 4.54 4.99 -3.23
N SER A 219 3.84 6.03 -2.77
CA SER A 219 3.84 7.36 -3.38
C SER A 219 4.90 8.27 -2.75
N GLY A 220 5.74 8.85 -3.61
CA GLY A 220 6.85 9.72 -3.26
C GLY A 220 6.54 11.20 -3.38
N VAL A 221 7.60 12.01 -3.45
CA VAL A 221 7.54 13.48 -3.53
C VAL A 221 7.71 14.04 -4.95
N SER A 222 7.80 13.18 -5.98
CA SER A 222 7.92 13.63 -7.37
C SER A 222 6.66 14.39 -7.84
N ARG A 223 6.83 15.32 -8.80
CA ARG A 223 5.77 16.25 -9.26
C ARG A 223 4.48 15.51 -9.61
N LYS A 224 3.37 15.95 -9.00
CA LYS A 224 2.04 15.38 -9.26
C LYS A 224 1.61 15.56 -10.72
N PRO A 225 0.92 14.58 -11.33
CA PRO A 225 0.24 14.76 -12.60
C PRO A 225 -1.07 15.54 -12.42
N SER A 226 -1.66 15.98 -13.53
CA SER A 226 -3.01 16.53 -13.60
C SER A 226 -3.99 15.45 -14.04
N LEU A 227 -5.01 15.19 -13.22
CA LEU A 227 -6.15 14.34 -13.60
C LEU A 227 -7.23 15.23 -14.22
N LEU A 228 -7.67 14.86 -15.42
CA LEU A 228 -8.58 15.62 -16.26
C LEU A 228 -9.73 14.72 -16.75
N THR A 229 -10.83 15.35 -17.16
CA THR A 229 -11.94 14.71 -17.88
C THR A 229 -12.18 15.48 -19.17
N GLN A 230 -12.43 14.78 -20.28
CA GLN A 230 -12.84 15.41 -21.55
C GLN A 230 -14.29 15.91 -21.52
N GLN A 231 -15.07 15.45 -20.54
CA GLN A 231 -16.49 15.71 -20.34
C GLN A 231 -16.68 16.47 -19.02
N SER A 232 -17.87 17.03 -18.76
CA SER A 232 -18.19 17.57 -17.43
C SER A 232 -17.97 16.50 -16.34
N PRO A 233 -17.47 16.86 -15.14
CA PRO A 233 -17.45 15.95 -13.99
C PRO A 233 -18.85 15.45 -13.58
N VAL A 234 -19.90 16.17 -14.00
CA VAL A 234 -21.30 15.75 -13.89
C VAL A 234 -21.69 14.96 -15.15
N VAL A 235 -21.87 13.65 -15.00
CA VAL A 235 -22.11 12.70 -16.09
C VAL A 235 -23.51 12.08 -16.05
N THR A 236 -24.02 11.66 -17.21
CA THR A 236 -25.30 10.92 -17.32
C THR A 236 -25.04 9.42 -17.56
N PRO A 237 -25.91 8.52 -17.03
CA PRO A 237 -25.78 7.08 -17.27
C PRO A 237 -25.73 6.73 -18.77
N GLY A 238 -24.91 5.75 -19.13
CA GLY A 238 -24.71 5.30 -20.51
C GLY A 238 -23.73 6.13 -21.35
N GLN A 239 -23.34 7.34 -20.94
CA GLN A 239 -22.23 8.07 -21.57
C GLN A 239 -20.92 7.30 -21.43
N ARG A 240 -20.00 7.41 -22.39
CA ARG A 240 -18.67 6.78 -22.31
C ARG A 240 -17.69 7.69 -21.59
N LEU A 241 -17.40 7.40 -20.32
CA LEU A 241 -16.43 8.18 -19.53
C LEU A 241 -14.99 7.75 -19.85
N THR A 242 -14.10 8.73 -19.95
CA THR A 242 -12.64 8.54 -20.06
C THR A 242 -11.95 9.63 -19.28
N LEU A 243 -11.10 9.24 -18.32
CA LEU A 243 -10.29 10.17 -17.54
C LEU A 243 -8.88 10.22 -18.12
N GLN A 244 -8.35 11.42 -18.33
CA GLN A 244 -6.99 11.62 -18.84
C GLN A 244 -6.07 11.98 -17.68
N CYS A 245 -4.91 11.35 -17.60
CA CYS A 245 -3.89 11.72 -16.64
C CYS A 245 -2.66 12.22 -17.37
N ARG A 246 -2.35 13.51 -17.20
CA ARG A 246 -1.32 14.22 -17.95
C ARG A 246 -0.21 14.71 -17.04
N SER A 247 1.01 14.80 -17.55
CA SER A 247 2.14 15.41 -16.84
C SER A 247 3.11 16.08 -17.81
N ASP A 248 3.79 17.10 -17.30
CA ASP A 248 4.99 17.70 -17.88
C ASP A 248 6.24 16.85 -17.63
N ILE A 249 6.19 15.91 -16.68
CA ILE A 249 7.20 14.87 -16.47
C ILE A 249 6.91 13.69 -17.39
N GLY A 250 7.94 13.22 -18.10
CA GLY A 250 7.90 11.99 -18.89
C GLY A 250 7.87 10.74 -18.01
N TYR A 251 6.73 10.48 -17.38
CA TYR A 251 6.45 9.21 -16.70
C TYR A 251 6.13 8.11 -17.71
N ASP A 252 6.75 6.94 -17.55
CA ASP A 252 6.54 5.79 -18.44
C ASP A 252 5.15 5.14 -18.23
N ARG A 253 4.72 5.12 -16.96
CA ARG A 253 3.53 4.43 -16.47
C ARG A 253 2.68 5.34 -15.61
N PHE A 254 1.36 5.16 -15.66
CA PHE A 254 0.41 5.89 -14.83
C PHE A 254 -0.53 4.93 -14.09
N ALA A 255 -1.02 5.37 -12.94
CA ALA A 255 -2.02 4.67 -12.14
C ALA A 255 -3.19 5.60 -11.83
N LEU A 256 -4.41 5.15 -12.14
CA LEU A 256 -5.65 5.79 -11.71
C LEU A 256 -6.23 5.01 -10.53
N TYR A 257 -6.48 5.70 -9.42
CA TYR A 257 -7.11 5.18 -8.22
C TYR A 257 -8.49 5.82 -8.04
N LYS A 258 -9.50 5.00 -7.76
CA LYS A 258 -10.83 5.45 -7.30
C LYS A 258 -10.94 5.23 -5.80
N GLU A 259 -11.33 6.25 -5.06
CA GLU A 259 -11.64 6.11 -3.64
C GLU A 259 -12.84 5.18 -3.46
N ALA A 260 -12.61 4.07 -2.75
CA ALA A 260 -13.63 3.08 -2.48
C ALA A 260 -14.66 3.66 -1.49
N ALA A 261 -15.94 3.45 -1.80
CA ALA A 261 -16.95 3.43 -0.74
C ALA A 261 -16.65 2.23 0.18
N ARG A 262 -17.13 2.27 1.42
CA ARG A 262 -16.95 1.16 2.37
C ARG A 262 -17.45 -0.15 1.73
N ASP A 263 -16.71 -1.21 2.00
CA ASP A 263 -17.06 -2.60 1.66
C ASP A 263 -17.09 -2.94 0.14
N LEU A 264 -16.50 -2.10 -0.73
CA LEU A 264 -16.30 -2.40 -2.15
C LEU A 264 -14.82 -2.60 -2.55
N PRO A 265 -14.53 -3.43 -3.58
CA PRO A 265 -13.16 -3.61 -4.09
C PRO A 265 -12.51 -2.31 -4.56
N GLN A 266 -11.22 -2.14 -4.27
CA GLN A 266 -10.44 -0.98 -4.67
C GLN A 266 -10.13 -1.06 -6.17
N HIS A 267 -10.62 -0.09 -6.95
CA HIS A 267 -10.38 -0.07 -8.40
C HIS A 267 -9.12 0.74 -8.73
N LEU A 268 -8.00 0.02 -8.86
CA LEU A 268 -6.74 0.53 -9.37
C LEU A 268 -6.61 0.15 -10.86
N SER A 269 -6.37 1.13 -11.73
CA SER A 269 -6.07 0.90 -13.15
C SER A 269 -4.64 1.32 -13.44
N LEU A 270 -3.85 0.40 -14.02
CA LEU A 270 -2.43 0.59 -14.35
C LEU A 270 -2.26 0.68 -15.87
N GLN A 271 -1.57 1.71 -16.36
CA GLN A 271 -1.36 1.93 -17.78
C GLN A 271 0.16 2.12 -18.04
N PRO A 272 0.87 1.06 -18.48
CA PRO A 272 2.34 1.01 -18.52
C PRO A 272 2.96 1.56 -19.82
N GLN A 273 2.14 2.11 -20.71
CA GLN A 273 2.52 2.58 -22.05
C GLN A 273 1.80 3.90 -22.34
N ALA A 274 2.09 4.92 -21.54
CA ALA A 274 1.64 6.27 -21.82
C ALA A 274 2.43 6.86 -23.00
N GLY A 275 1.81 7.79 -23.74
CA GLY A 275 2.58 8.72 -24.54
C GLY A 275 3.38 9.64 -23.62
N LEU A 276 4.43 10.29 -24.14
CA LEU A 276 5.40 11.12 -23.37
C LEU A 276 4.81 12.29 -22.55
N SER A 277 3.49 12.49 -22.56
CA SER A 277 2.74 13.50 -21.79
C SER A 277 1.52 12.94 -21.04
N GLY A 278 1.26 11.64 -21.06
CA GLY A 278 0.23 11.01 -20.22
C GLY A 278 -0.60 9.86 -20.81
N ALA A 279 -1.51 9.36 -19.97
CA ALA A 279 -2.36 8.20 -20.19
C ALA A 279 -3.86 8.57 -20.30
N ASP A 280 -4.64 7.69 -20.92
CA ASP A 280 -6.10 7.81 -21.08
C ASP A 280 -6.79 6.54 -20.57
N PHE A 281 -7.59 6.68 -19.51
CA PHE A 281 -8.27 5.60 -18.81
C PHE A 281 -9.76 5.53 -19.21
N PRO A 282 -10.14 4.67 -20.18
CA PRO A 282 -11.54 4.49 -20.56
C PRO A 282 -12.27 3.63 -19.51
N LEU A 283 -13.16 4.27 -18.74
CA LEU A 283 -13.98 3.57 -17.74
C LEU A 283 -15.21 2.89 -18.37
N GLY A 284 -15.60 3.30 -19.58
CA GLY A 284 -16.70 2.70 -20.32
C GLY A 284 -18.05 3.39 -20.06
N PRO A 285 -19.19 2.69 -20.22
CA PRO A 285 -20.51 3.28 -20.04
C PRO A 285 -20.80 3.58 -18.57
N VAL A 286 -21.13 4.84 -18.28
CA VAL A 286 -21.39 5.35 -16.92
C VAL A 286 -22.57 4.62 -16.27
N SER A 287 -22.37 4.28 -15.00
CA SER A 287 -23.33 3.65 -14.08
C SER A 287 -23.10 4.21 -12.67
N SER A 288 -23.99 3.88 -11.71
CA SER A 288 -23.88 4.34 -10.32
C SER A 288 -22.51 4.08 -9.66
N SER A 289 -21.88 2.94 -9.93
CA SER A 289 -20.57 2.57 -9.37
C SER A 289 -19.41 3.49 -9.80
N HIS A 290 -19.57 4.21 -10.91
CA HIS A 290 -18.59 5.18 -11.40
C HIS A 290 -18.56 6.48 -10.59
N GLY A 291 -19.62 6.79 -9.82
CA GLY A 291 -19.64 7.93 -8.91
C GLY A 291 -18.59 7.77 -7.81
N GLY A 292 -17.75 8.77 -7.61
CA GLY A 292 -16.67 8.73 -6.62
C GLY A 292 -15.58 9.76 -6.86
N ARG A 293 -14.64 9.84 -5.91
CA ARG A 293 -13.44 10.67 -6.01
C ARG A 293 -12.30 9.86 -6.64
N TYR A 294 -11.61 10.44 -7.61
CA TYR A 294 -10.51 9.80 -8.35
C TYR A 294 -9.21 10.58 -8.14
N THR A 295 -8.08 9.89 -8.19
CA THR A 295 -6.74 10.46 -8.08
C THR A 295 -5.79 9.71 -9.01
N CYS A 296 -4.85 10.40 -9.64
CA CYS A 296 -3.86 9.79 -10.51
C CYS A 296 -2.42 10.01 -10.03
N TYR A 297 -1.56 9.07 -10.39
CA TYR A 297 -0.14 9.03 -10.08
C TYR A 297 0.66 8.68 -11.35
N GLY A 298 1.80 9.32 -11.54
CA GLY A 298 2.79 8.95 -12.55
C GLY A 298 3.92 8.13 -11.93
N GLY A 299 4.60 7.30 -12.72
CA GLY A 299 5.72 6.49 -12.25
C GLY A 299 6.67 6.16 -13.40
N HIS A 300 7.88 5.72 -13.03
CA HIS A 300 8.88 5.26 -13.99
C HIS A 300 8.95 3.73 -14.00
N ASN A 301 9.38 3.14 -15.12
CA ASN A 301 9.47 1.68 -15.26
C ASN A 301 10.62 1.06 -14.44
N LEU A 302 11.66 1.83 -14.12
CA LEU A 302 12.80 1.39 -13.31
C LEU A 302 12.68 1.72 -11.82
N SER A 303 11.62 2.42 -11.40
CA SER A 303 11.39 2.78 -9.98
C SER A 303 10.08 2.19 -9.49
N SER A 304 10.10 1.59 -8.29
CA SER A 304 8.89 1.19 -7.56
C SER A 304 8.11 2.39 -7.01
N GLU A 305 8.75 3.57 -6.92
CA GLU A 305 8.14 4.79 -6.39
C GLU A 305 7.22 5.48 -7.41
N TRP A 306 6.07 5.92 -6.93
CA TRP A 306 5.12 6.74 -7.68
C TRP A 306 5.28 8.24 -7.36
N SER A 307 4.68 9.10 -8.16
CA SER A 307 4.60 10.54 -7.90
C SER A 307 3.79 10.87 -6.65
N ALA A 308 3.81 12.13 -6.25
CA ALA A 308 2.74 12.70 -5.43
C ALA A 308 1.38 12.55 -6.15
N PRO A 309 0.25 12.45 -5.41
CA PRO A 309 -1.09 12.39 -6.00
C PRO A 309 -1.44 13.65 -6.80
N SER A 310 -2.18 13.47 -7.90
CA SER A 310 -2.91 14.56 -8.53
C SER A 310 -3.86 15.26 -7.55
N ASP A 311 -4.33 16.45 -7.92
CA ASP A 311 -5.55 16.96 -7.28
C ASP A 311 -6.72 15.98 -7.56
N PRO A 312 -7.62 15.77 -6.60
CA PRO A 312 -8.69 14.79 -6.73
C PRO A 312 -9.82 15.30 -7.64
N LEU A 313 -10.38 14.41 -8.45
CA LEU A 313 -11.50 14.68 -9.34
C LEU A 313 -12.75 13.91 -8.88
N ASP A 314 -13.80 14.63 -8.48
CA ASP A 314 -15.10 14.04 -8.14
C ASP A 314 -15.95 13.83 -9.40
N ILE A 315 -16.24 12.57 -9.74
CA ILE A 315 -17.20 12.21 -10.78
C ILE A 315 -18.57 11.98 -10.15
N LEU A 316 -19.58 12.63 -10.73
CA LEU A 316 -20.92 12.74 -10.15
C LEU A 316 -21.97 12.22 -11.14
N VAL A 317 -22.69 11.16 -10.76
CA VAL A 317 -23.61 10.44 -11.66
C VAL A 317 -25.05 10.92 -11.43
N THR A 318 -25.71 11.36 -12.50
CA THR A 318 -27.06 11.94 -12.48
C THR A 318 -28.19 10.91 -12.66
N GLY A 319 -29.42 11.31 -12.33
CA GLY A 319 -30.62 10.46 -12.45
C GLY A 319 -30.63 9.26 -11.50
N GLN A 320 -29.93 9.36 -10.37
CA GLN A 320 -29.79 8.29 -9.36
C GLN A 320 -30.72 8.48 -8.16
N LEU A 321 -31.22 9.71 -7.94
CA LEU A 321 -32.30 10.00 -6.99
C LEU A 321 -33.58 10.36 -7.79
N LEU A 322 -34.73 9.86 -7.34
CA LEU A 322 -36.05 10.11 -7.94
C LEU A 322 -36.52 11.59 -7.86
N SER A 323 -35.84 12.42 -7.07
CA SER A 323 -36.17 13.85 -7.00
C SER A 323 -35.79 14.56 -8.29
N THR A 324 -36.54 15.63 -8.61
CA THR A 324 -36.21 16.59 -9.67
C THR A 324 -36.33 17.98 -9.05
N PRO A 325 -35.23 18.72 -8.84
CA PRO A 325 -35.28 20.06 -8.27
C PRO A 325 -35.70 21.08 -9.33
N SER A 326 -36.29 22.21 -8.91
CA SER A 326 -36.45 23.38 -9.78
C SER A 326 -35.34 24.39 -9.51
N LEU A 327 -34.92 25.09 -10.57
CA LEU A 327 -33.93 26.15 -10.55
C LEU A 327 -34.59 27.46 -10.96
N SER A 328 -34.27 28.54 -10.25
CA SER A 328 -34.83 29.87 -10.45
C SER A 328 -33.76 30.94 -10.20
N VAL A 329 -33.99 32.17 -10.66
CA VAL A 329 -33.01 33.25 -10.60
C VAL A 329 -33.64 34.55 -10.08
N GLN A 330 -32.87 35.31 -9.31
CA GLN A 330 -33.21 36.66 -8.84
C GLN A 330 -32.01 37.59 -9.11
N PRO A 331 -32.20 38.82 -9.63
CA PRO A 331 -33.48 39.44 -9.97
C PRO A 331 -34.15 38.87 -11.23
N GLY A 332 -33.38 38.36 -12.18
CA GLY A 332 -33.88 37.78 -13.44
C GLY A 332 -32.77 37.07 -14.24
N PRO A 333 -33.09 36.44 -15.38
CA PRO A 333 -32.13 35.72 -16.22
C PRO A 333 -31.27 36.64 -17.11
N MET A 334 -31.63 37.91 -17.23
CA MET A 334 -30.86 38.93 -17.95
C MET A 334 -30.44 40.02 -16.95
N VAL A 335 -29.14 40.31 -16.89
CA VAL A 335 -28.51 41.20 -15.91
C VAL A 335 -27.33 41.96 -16.52
N ALA A 336 -26.94 43.07 -15.91
CA ALA A 336 -25.75 43.83 -16.28
C ALA A 336 -24.49 43.31 -15.54
N SER A 337 -23.34 43.38 -16.19
CA SER A 337 -22.05 43.14 -15.55
C SER A 337 -21.85 44.15 -14.41
N GLY A 338 -21.57 43.65 -13.20
CA GLY A 338 -21.54 44.43 -11.96
C GLY A 338 -22.68 44.12 -10.98
N GLU A 339 -23.79 43.54 -11.44
CA GLU A 339 -24.96 43.26 -10.60
C GLU A 339 -24.80 42.03 -9.70
N ASN A 340 -25.77 41.81 -8.81
CA ASN A 340 -25.80 40.68 -7.88
C ASN A 340 -26.89 39.68 -8.29
N VAL A 341 -26.47 38.48 -8.73
CA VAL A 341 -27.38 37.39 -9.08
C VAL A 341 -27.49 36.41 -7.92
N THR A 342 -28.68 35.85 -7.69
CA THR A 342 -28.84 34.67 -6.84
C THR A 342 -29.66 33.61 -7.56
N LEU A 343 -29.03 32.46 -7.80
CA LEU A 343 -29.67 31.25 -8.29
C LEU A 343 -30.24 30.48 -7.09
N LEU A 344 -31.55 30.31 -7.08
CA LEU A 344 -32.30 29.58 -6.06
C LEU A 344 -32.69 28.21 -6.61
N CYS A 345 -32.16 27.17 -5.98
CA CYS A 345 -32.52 25.79 -6.26
C CYS A 345 -33.38 25.22 -5.11
N GLN A 346 -34.42 24.46 -5.44
CA GLN A 346 -35.42 23.99 -4.48
C GLN A 346 -36.01 22.63 -4.85
N SER A 347 -36.41 21.85 -3.84
CA SER A 347 -37.03 20.53 -3.96
C SER A 347 -38.10 20.35 -2.89
N TRP A 348 -39.21 19.67 -3.23
CA TRP A 348 -40.18 19.18 -2.26
C TRP A 348 -39.59 17.99 -1.46
N SER A 349 -38.95 17.05 -2.17
CA SER A 349 -38.27 15.90 -1.57
C SER A 349 -37.05 16.33 -0.75
N PHE A 350 -36.82 15.69 0.39
CA PHE A 350 -35.62 15.87 1.19
C PHE A 350 -34.35 15.53 0.39
N VAL A 351 -33.36 16.42 0.46
CA VAL A 351 -31.97 16.23 0.00
C VAL A 351 -31.03 16.99 0.97
N ASP A 352 -29.85 16.44 1.26
CA ASP A 352 -28.89 17.07 2.18
C ASP A 352 -28.15 18.26 1.56
N THR A 353 -27.81 18.12 0.27
CA THR A 353 -27.00 19.09 -0.47
C THR A 353 -27.58 19.33 -1.85
N PHE A 354 -27.49 20.57 -2.30
CA PHE A 354 -27.72 20.96 -3.68
C PHE A 354 -26.38 21.25 -4.36
N LEU A 355 -26.30 20.93 -5.64
CA LEU A 355 -25.16 21.20 -6.50
C LEU A 355 -25.63 22.03 -7.70
N LEU A 356 -24.90 23.10 -8.02
CA LEU A 356 -25.14 23.95 -9.18
C LEU A 356 -23.99 23.76 -10.18
N SER A 357 -24.32 23.33 -11.40
CA SER A 357 -23.37 23.12 -12.49
C SER A 357 -23.67 24.10 -13.63
N LYS A 358 -22.62 24.64 -14.24
CA LYS A 358 -22.67 25.42 -15.48
C LYS A 358 -22.26 24.49 -16.64
N GLU A 359 -23.06 24.46 -17.70
CA GLU A 359 -22.76 23.68 -18.90
C GLU A 359 -21.50 24.21 -19.60
N GLY A 360 -20.61 23.30 -20.01
CA GLY A 360 -19.32 23.65 -20.62
C GLY A 360 -18.25 24.18 -19.66
N ALA A 361 -18.50 24.28 -18.35
CA ALA A 361 -17.46 24.64 -17.38
C ALA A 361 -16.55 23.45 -17.05
N ALA A 362 -15.24 23.74 -16.88
CA ALA A 362 -14.27 22.77 -16.37
C ALA A 362 -14.22 22.73 -14.82
N ASP A 363 -14.70 23.79 -14.16
CA ASP A 363 -14.70 23.91 -12.70
C ASP A 363 -15.69 22.93 -12.03
N PRO A 364 -15.36 22.40 -10.83
CA PRO A 364 -16.29 21.57 -10.06
C PRO A 364 -17.61 22.30 -9.75
N PRO A 365 -18.76 21.60 -9.76
CA PRO A 365 -20.05 22.22 -9.46
C PRO A 365 -20.11 22.75 -8.02
N LEU A 366 -20.65 23.95 -7.85
CA LEU A 366 -20.79 24.59 -6.54
C LEU A 366 -21.74 23.77 -5.67
N ARG A 367 -21.32 23.41 -4.45
CA ARG A 367 -22.11 22.59 -3.51
C ARG A 367 -22.51 23.37 -2.27
N LEU A 368 -23.80 23.35 -1.92
CA LEU A 368 -24.34 23.98 -0.71
C LEU A 368 -25.24 23.01 0.05
N ARG A 369 -25.22 23.08 1.39
CA ARG A 369 -26.16 22.35 2.25
C ARG A 369 -27.56 22.93 2.11
N SER A 370 -28.57 22.07 2.02
CA SER A 370 -29.96 22.49 1.95
C SER A 370 -30.42 23.15 3.25
N LYS A 371 -31.44 24.01 3.14
CA LYS A 371 -32.16 24.62 4.26
C LYS A 371 -33.65 24.43 4.03
N TYR A 372 -34.36 23.89 5.02
CA TYR A 372 -35.81 23.74 4.96
C TYR A 372 -36.50 25.09 5.21
N ARG A 373 -37.42 25.49 4.32
CA ARG A 373 -38.22 26.72 4.39
C ARG A 373 -39.53 26.54 3.61
N VAL A 374 -40.64 26.95 4.21
CA VAL A 374 -41.97 27.07 3.56
C VAL A 374 -42.37 25.79 2.76
N GLY A 375 -42.17 24.61 3.34
CA GLY A 375 -42.51 23.32 2.71
C GLY A 375 -41.45 22.74 1.76
N HIS A 376 -40.39 23.48 1.45
CA HIS A 376 -39.33 23.06 0.51
C HIS A 376 -37.95 22.96 1.19
N TYR A 377 -37.10 22.11 0.64
CA TYR A 377 -35.66 22.15 0.86
C TYR A 377 -35.04 23.03 -0.23
N GLN A 378 -34.23 24.01 0.14
CA GLN A 378 -33.66 24.96 -0.82
C GLN A 378 -32.20 25.35 -0.53
N ALA A 379 -31.48 25.80 -1.56
CA ALA A 379 -30.18 26.45 -1.47
C ALA A 379 -30.15 27.71 -2.35
N LYS A 380 -29.39 28.73 -1.91
CA LYS A 380 -29.19 29.99 -2.65
C LYS A 380 -27.71 30.13 -3.00
N PHE A 381 -27.40 30.14 -4.30
CA PHE A 381 -26.08 30.34 -4.86
C PHE A 381 -26.00 31.80 -5.33
N SER A 382 -25.32 32.66 -4.56
CA SER A 382 -25.19 34.08 -4.88
C SER A 382 -23.86 34.38 -5.59
N MET A 383 -23.92 35.22 -6.62
CA MET A 383 -22.79 35.66 -7.44
C MET A 383 -22.78 37.19 -7.45
N SER A 384 -21.66 37.80 -7.04
CA SER A 384 -21.57 39.23 -6.73
C SER A 384 -20.11 39.69 -6.76
N PRO A 385 -19.72 40.71 -7.55
CA PRO A 385 -20.45 41.23 -8.72
C PRO A 385 -20.39 40.24 -9.89
N VAL A 386 -21.38 40.25 -10.79
CA VAL A 386 -21.37 39.36 -11.97
C VAL A 386 -20.53 39.88 -13.13
N THR A 387 -20.00 38.95 -13.93
CA THR A 387 -19.19 39.22 -15.14
C THR A 387 -19.65 38.37 -16.32
N SER A 388 -19.28 38.77 -17.55
CA SER A 388 -19.62 38.04 -18.78
C SER A 388 -19.20 36.55 -18.77
N ALA A 389 -18.12 36.20 -18.06
CA ALA A 389 -17.66 34.82 -17.89
C ALA A 389 -18.67 33.91 -17.15
N GLN A 390 -19.60 34.50 -16.39
CA GLN A 390 -20.68 33.79 -15.69
C GLN A 390 -21.96 33.68 -16.53
N GLY A 391 -22.02 34.27 -17.72
CA GLY A 391 -23.10 34.02 -18.67
C GLY A 391 -23.06 32.58 -19.20
N GLY A 392 -24.22 31.95 -19.37
CA GLY A 392 -24.37 30.57 -19.88
C GLY A 392 -25.48 29.77 -19.20
N THR A 393 -25.57 28.48 -19.54
CA THR A 393 -26.65 27.59 -19.10
C THR A 393 -26.30 26.89 -17.78
N TYR A 394 -27.20 26.97 -16.80
CA TYR A 394 -27.07 26.37 -15.47
C TYR A 394 -28.11 25.27 -15.26
N ARG A 395 -27.74 24.22 -14.52
CA ARG A 395 -28.65 23.20 -13.97
C ARG A 395 -28.31 22.88 -12.53
N CYS A 396 -29.33 22.56 -11.74
CA CYS A 396 -29.19 22.15 -10.36
C CYS A 396 -29.51 20.67 -10.15
N TYR A 397 -28.88 20.07 -9.13
CA TYR A 397 -29.07 18.70 -8.69
C TYR A 397 -29.17 18.63 -7.16
N GLY A 398 -29.90 17.65 -6.63
CA GLY A 398 -29.89 17.26 -5.22
C GLY A 398 -29.04 16.01 -4.99
N SER A 399 -28.46 15.87 -3.79
CA SER A 399 -27.65 14.72 -3.38
C SER A 399 -27.71 14.49 -1.86
N TYR A 400 -27.62 13.23 -1.43
CA TYR A 400 -27.57 12.83 -0.02
C TYR A 400 -26.14 12.83 0.53
N SER A 401 -26.03 13.07 1.84
CA SER A 401 -24.78 12.96 2.61
C SER A 401 -24.19 11.55 2.62
N THR A 402 -25.05 10.52 2.54
CA THR A 402 -24.66 9.11 2.48
C THR A 402 -24.15 8.64 1.11
N SER A 403 -24.49 9.37 0.04
CA SER A 403 -24.14 9.02 -1.35
C SER A 403 -23.72 10.27 -2.13
N PRO A 404 -22.65 10.97 -1.69
CA PRO A 404 -22.35 12.34 -2.11
C PRO A 404 -21.93 12.50 -3.57
N HIS A 405 -21.73 11.39 -4.30
CA HIS A 405 -21.40 11.34 -5.74
C HIS A 405 -22.58 10.88 -6.62
N LEU A 406 -23.73 10.58 -6.02
CA LEU A 406 -24.97 10.25 -6.72
C LEU A 406 -25.90 11.48 -6.67
N LEU A 407 -26.41 11.86 -7.84
CA LEU A 407 -27.20 13.07 -8.04
C LEU A 407 -28.62 12.74 -8.53
N SER A 408 -29.53 13.64 -8.24
CA SER A 408 -30.91 13.62 -8.75
C SER A 408 -30.99 13.70 -10.28
N HIS A 409 -32.21 13.64 -10.81
CA HIS A 409 -32.45 14.20 -12.14
C HIS A 409 -32.08 15.70 -12.16
N PRO A 410 -31.60 16.24 -13.29
CA PRO A 410 -31.32 17.66 -13.44
C PRO A 410 -32.60 18.50 -13.28
N SER A 411 -32.46 19.72 -12.80
CA SER A 411 -33.46 20.76 -13.05
C SER A 411 -33.57 21.07 -14.54
N ASP A 412 -34.67 21.72 -14.93
CA ASP A 412 -34.74 22.46 -16.18
C ASP A 412 -33.53 23.41 -16.33
N PRO A 413 -33.01 23.62 -17.57
CA PRO A 413 -31.90 24.52 -17.83
C PRO A 413 -32.32 25.98 -17.63
N LEU A 414 -31.47 26.75 -16.95
CA LEU A 414 -31.62 28.19 -16.79
C LEU A 414 -30.47 28.90 -17.48
N GLU A 415 -30.75 29.64 -18.55
CA GLU A 415 -29.76 30.52 -19.19
C GLU A 415 -29.64 31.84 -18.45
N LEU A 416 -28.41 32.21 -18.08
CA LEU A 416 -28.07 33.52 -17.53
C LEU A 416 -27.33 34.33 -18.61
N GLN A 417 -27.87 35.50 -18.95
CA GLN A 417 -27.27 36.43 -19.91
C GLN A 417 -26.75 37.65 -19.16
N VAL A 418 -25.42 37.84 -19.18
CA VAL A 418 -24.74 38.97 -18.52
C VAL A 418 -24.28 39.96 -19.58
N SER A 419 -25.01 41.07 -19.71
CA SER A 419 -24.69 42.16 -20.63
C SER A 419 -23.44 42.89 -20.18
N GLY A 420 -22.46 43.02 -21.08
CA GLY A 420 -21.27 43.84 -20.83
C GLY A 420 -21.64 45.30 -20.63
N SER A 421 -21.16 45.91 -19.54
CA SER A 421 -21.29 47.36 -19.36
C SER A 421 -20.34 48.06 -20.34
N SER A 422 -20.89 48.57 -21.44
CA SER A 422 -20.18 49.50 -22.34
C SER A 422 -20.10 50.89 -21.70
N GLY A 423 -19.50 50.96 -20.52
CA GLY A 423 -19.25 52.18 -19.75
C GLY A 423 -18.13 53.05 -20.32
N GLU A 424 -18.04 53.12 -21.65
CA GLU A 424 -17.11 53.97 -22.39
C GLU A 424 -17.90 55.17 -22.94
N PRO A 425 -17.61 56.42 -22.51
CA PRO A 425 -18.29 57.60 -23.03
C PRO A 425 -18.06 57.72 -24.54
N GLY A 426 -19.15 57.61 -25.32
CA GLY A 426 -19.06 57.63 -26.77
C GLY A 426 -18.34 58.88 -27.30
N PRO A 427 -17.40 58.74 -28.24
CA PRO A 427 -16.67 59.89 -28.77
C PRO A 427 -17.63 60.87 -29.45
N PRO A 428 -17.46 62.19 -29.27
CA PRO A 428 -18.29 63.18 -29.95
C PRO A 428 -18.07 63.08 -31.47
N ALA A 429 -19.16 63.23 -32.24
CA ALA A 429 -19.08 63.20 -33.69
C ALA A 429 -18.15 64.31 -34.23
N THR A 430 -17.27 63.95 -35.17
CA THR A 430 -16.46 64.89 -35.95
C THR A 430 -16.29 64.31 -37.36
N ASP A 431 -16.37 65.17 -38.37
CA ASP A 431 -16.52 64.80 -39.78
C ASP A 431 -15.27 64.16 -40.44
N PRO A 432 -15.43 63.48 -41.59
CA PRO A 432 -14.46 62.48 -42.05
C PRO A 432 -13.22 63.06 -42.76
N SER A 433 -12.03 62.81 -42.20
CA SER A 433 -10.76 62.91 -42.93
C SER A 433 -9.61 62.14 -42.26
N SER A 434 -9.33 60.92 -42.73
CA SER A 434 -7.97 60.43 -43.11
C SER A 434 -7.88 58.89 -43.09
N THR A 435 -7.36 58.30 -44.17
CA THR A 435 -7.16 56.84 -44.30
C THR A 435 -5.72 56.48 -43.91
N ALA A 436 -5.50 55.97 -42.69
CA ALA A 436 -4.18 55.56 -42.21
C ALA A 436 -4.24 54.28 -41.35
N GLY A 437 -4.20 53.11 -41.99
CA GLY A 437 -4.29 51.81 -41.31
C GLY A 437 -3.02 51.40 -40.52
N PRO A 438 -3.10 50.36 -39.67
CA PRO A 438 -2.07 49.96 -38.68
C PRO A 438 -0.76 49.36 -39.27
N ASN A 439 -0.48 49.61 -40.55
CA ASN A 439 0.54 48.88 -41.32
C ASN A 439 1.99 49.20 -40.88
N ARG A 440 2.24 50.40 -40.31
CA ARG A 440 3.60 50.83 -39.92
C ARG A 440 4.28 49.92 -38.89
N TYR A 441 3.53 49.40 -37.91
CA TYR A 441 4.11 48.57 -36.85
C TYR A 441 4.59 47.21 -37.37
N LEU A 442 3.85 46.65 -38.34
CA LEU A 442 4.18 45.36 -38.97
C LEU A 442 5.47 45.46 -39.81
N TYR A 443 5.66 46.54 -40.57
CA TYR A 443 6.90 46.77 -41.32
C TYR A 443 8.12 46.96 -40.40
N VAL A 444 7.96 47.59 -39.23
CA VAL A 444 9.05 47.72 -38.24
C VAL A 444 9.42 46.35 -37.64
N LEU A 445 8.44 45.52 -37.29
CA LEU A 445 8.68 44.16 -36.80
C LEU A 445 9.37 43.27 -37.85
N ILE A 446 8.91 43.31 -39.11
CA ILE A 446 9.53 42.56 -40.21
C ILE A 446 10.96 43.05 -40.48
N GLY A 447 11.20 44.37 -40.43
CA GLY A 447 12.54 44.96 -40.55
C GLY A 447 13.49 44.52 -39.43
N ALA A 448 13.02 44.52 -38.18
CA ALA A 448 13.81 44.06 -37.03
C ALA A 448 14.14 42.57 -37.12
N ALA A 449 13.17 41.72 -37.49
CA ALA A 449 13.38 40.29 -37.70
C ALA A 449 14.38 40.01 -38.85
N GLY A 450 14.24 40.72 -39.98
CA GLY A 450 15.16 40.63 -41.11
C GLY A 450 16.60 41.03 -40.76
N ALA A 451 16.77 42.11 -39.98
CA ALA A 451 18.07 42.55 -39.48
C ALA A 451 18.71 41.51 -38.53
N PHE A 452 17.91 40.89 -37.65
CA PHE A 452 18.37 39.86 -36.73
C PHE A 452 18.83 38.59 -37.46
N VAL A 453 18.09 38.14 -38.48
CA VAL A 453 18.48 37.02 -39.34
C VAL A 453 19.77 37.34 -40.11
N LEU A 454 19.91 38.55 -40.66
CA LEU A 454 21.15 39.00 -41.31
C LEU A 454 22.35 38.98 -40.36
N LEU A 455 22.19 39.42 -39.11
CA LEU A 455 23.23 39.38 -38.09
C LEU A 455 23.69 37.94 -37.79
N LEU A 456 22.73 37.01 -37.65
CA LEU A 456 23.01 35.57 -37.47
C LEU A 456 23.74 34.97 -38.68
N CYS A 457 23.32 35.29 -39.90
CA CYS A 457 24.01 34.85 -41.12
C CYS A 457 25.46 35.37 -41.17
N LEU A 458 25.70 36.63 -40.81
CA LEU A 458 27.04 37.21 -40.73
C LEU A 458 27.91 36.53 -39.66
N LEU A 459 27.35 36.22 -38.48
CA LEU A 459 28.02 35.44 -37.44
C LEU A 459 28.42 34.05 -37.94
N VAL A 460 27.52 33.33 -38.62
CA VAL A 460 27.83 32.02 -39.22
C VAL A 460 28.93 32.14 -40.28
N VAL A 461 28.91 33.15 -41.16
CA VAL A 461 29.97 33.39 -42.15
C VAL A 461 31.31 33.70 -41.47
N LEU A 462 31.33 34.48 -40.39
CA LEU A 462 32.54 34.76 -39.62
C LEU A 462 33.09 33.51 -38.92
N LEU A 463 32.24 32.66 -38.36
CA LEU A 463 32.61 31.37 -37.77
C LEU A 463 33.17 30.39 -38.82
N VAL A 464 32.57 30.36 -40.02
CA VAL A 464 33.07 29.56 -41.16
C VAL A 464 34.42 30.12 -41.65
N ARG A 465 34.60 31.44 -41.73
CA ARG A 465 35.91 32.06 -42.07
C ARG A 465 36.98 31.71 -41.03
N ARG A 466 36.68 31.84 -39.72
CA ARG A 466 37.58 31.41 -38.64
C ARG A 466 37.91 29.91 -38.72
N ARG A 467 36.92 29.04 -38.98
CA ARG A 467 37.17 27.58 -39.17
C ARG A 467 37.98 27.25 -40.43
N ARG A 468 37.92 28.06 -41.48
CA ARG A 468 38.78 27.91 -42.68
C ARG A 468 40.21 28.38 -42.43
N GLN A 469 40.41 29.49 -41.70
CA GLN A 469 41.74 29.95 -41.28
C GLN A 469 42.39 28.98 -40.27
N GLY A 470 41.61 28.45 -39.32
CA GLY A 470 42.08 27.51 -38.29
C GLY A 470 42.41 26.09 -38.77
N LYS A 471 42.36 25.81 -40.09
CA LYS A 471 42.65 24.47 -40.65
C LYS A 471 43.87 24.42 -41.58
N GLY A 472 44.79 25.37 -41.38
CA GLY A 472 45.99 25.60 -42.21
C GLY A 472 47.33 25.17 -41.60
N ARG A 473 47.38 24.15 -40.71
CA ARG A 473 48.65 23.57 -40.24
C ARG A 473 48.48 22.08 -39.92
N LYS A 474 49.27 21.21 -40.58
CA LYS A 474 49.40 19.79 -40.21
C LYS A 474 50.33 19.65 -39.01
N PRO A 475 50.09 18.69 -38.08
CA PRO A 475 51.10 18.30 -37.10
C PRO A 475 52.22 17.49 -37.78
N GLY A 476 53.46 17.76 -37.37
CA GLY A 476 54.62 16.87 -37.59
C GLY A 476 54.99 16.22 -36.26
N ALA A 477 55.45 14.98 -36.29
CA ALA A 477 55.74 14.21 -35.08
C ALA A 477 57.20 14.32 -34.64
N ALA A 478 57.42 14.38 -33.32
CA ALA A 478 58.61 13.86 -32.64
C ALA A 478 58.32 13.71 -31.13
N ASP A 479 58.72 12.56 -30.57
CA ASP A 479 58.98 12.29 -29.15
C ASP A 479 60.49 12.64 -28.88
N PRO A 480 61.04 12.72 -27.64
CA PRO A 480 60.49 12.33 -26.34
C PRO A 480 60.75 13.32 -25.17
N GLU A 481 60.47 12.86 -23.93
CA GLU A 481 61.02 13.33 -22.64
C GLU A 481 62.59 13.36 -22.60
N PRO A 482 63.27 14.00 -21.60
CA PRO A 482 62.82 14.25 -20.22
C PRO A 482 63.18 15.63 -19.59
N GLN A 483 62.99 15.69 -18.26
CA GLN A 483 63.25 16.75 -17.28
C GLN A 483 64.68 17.33 -17.25
N ASP A 484 64.85 18.58 -16.79
CA ASP A 484 65.54 18.87 -15.50
C ASP A 484 65.31 20.32 -14.95
N ARG A 485 65.50 20.46 -13.62
CA ARG A 485 65.75 21.65 -12.75
C ARG A 485 65.40 23.08 -13.20
N GLY A 486 64.66 23.78 -12.32
CA GLY A 486 64.44 25.24 -12.32
C GLY A 486 64.06 25.86 -10.96
N LEU A 487 64.31 25.12 -9.88
CA LEU A 487 64.37 25.49 -8.46
C LEU A 487 64.36 27.00 -8.09
N GLN A 488 63.31 27.43 -7.38
CA GLN A 488 63.42 28.45 -6.32
C GLN A 488 62.26 28.33 -5.32
N ASP A 489 62.46 28.83 -4.09
CA ASP A 489 61.89 28.20 -2.90
C ASP A 489 60.68 28.89 -2.24
N SER A 490 60.13 28.17 -1.27
CA SER A 490 58.86 28.37 -0.57
C SER A 490 58.70 29.65 0.28
N SER A 491 57.42 29.96 0.58
CA SER A 491 56.89 30.64 1.80
C SER A 491 56.92 32.18 1.94
N GLY A 492 55.83 32.73 2.51
CA GLY A 492 55.74 34.13 3.00
C GLY A 492 54.42 34.87 2.66
N PRO A 493 53.49 35.08 3.62
CA PRO A 493 52.24 35.85 3.43
C PRO A 493 52.20 37.20 4.19
N ALA A 494 51.40 38.19 3.75
CA ALA A 494 50.90 39.29 4.61
C ALA A 494 49.79 40.18 3.96
N ALA A 495 48.82 40.61 4.79
CA ALA A 495 48.20 41.96 4.88
C ALA A 495 47.44 42.62 3.70
N ALA A 496 46.61 43.66 3.89
CA ALA A 496 45.68 44.09 4.98
C ALA A 496 44.95 45.40 4.59
N THR A 497 43.80 45.73 5.19
CA THR A 497 43.30 47.13 5.35
C THR A 497 42.34 47.24 6.56
N GLN A 498 42.31 48.40 7.23
CA GLN A 498 41.55 48.77 8.45
C GLN A 498 40.14 49.35 8.16
N GLU A 499 39.26 49.70 9.13
CA GLU A 499 39.34 49.81 10.62
C GLU A 499 38.08 49.11 11.28
N GLU A 500 37.40 49.45 12.41
CA GLU A 500 37.35 50.58 13.36
C GLU A 500 37.00 50.18 14.84
N THR A 501 36.33 51.08 15.57
CA THR A 501 35.95 51.13 17.01
C THR A 501 34.88 50.13 17.51
N LEU A 502 34.54 49.94 18.81
CA LEU A 502 35.21 50.08 20.14
C LEU A 502 34.22 49.63 21.26
N SER A 503 34.68 48.99 22.37
CA SER A 503 33.97 48.77 23.67
C SER A 503 32.69 47.88 23.68
N ASP A 504 32.25 47.20 24.76
CA ASP A 504 32.84 46.92 26.10
C ASP A 504 32.22 45.66 26.80
N ALA A 505 32.80 45.27 27.95
CA ALA A 505 32.20 44.57 29.11
C ALA A 505 31.44 43.20 29.04
N ALA A 506 32.14 42.15 29.49
CA ALA A 506 31.87 41.38 30.76
C ALA A 506 30.75 40.29 30.93
N VAL A 507 31.21 39.10 31.35
CA VAL A 507 30.67 38.15 32.39
C VAL A 507 29.58 37.08 32.05
N GLN A 508 30.09 35.85 31.85
CA GLN A 508 29.73 34.50 32.38
C GLN A 508 28.30 33.89 32.36
N ASP A 509 28.28 32.57 32.13
CA ASP A 509 27.14 31.64 32.23
C ASP A 509 26.63 31.37 33.66
N ALA A 510 25.33 31.05 33.76
CA ALA A 510 24.75 30.16 34.76
C ALA A 510 23.48 29.47 34.20
N GLN A 511 23.20 28.23 34.62
CA GLN A 511 21.97 27.49 34.29
C GLN A 511 20.90 27.61 35.40
N PRO A 512 19.67 27.05 35.26
CA PRO A 512 18.46 27.61 35.87
C PRO A 512 18.08 26.99 37.23
N GLU A 513 17.10 27.61 37.90
CA GLU A 513 16.34 27.02 39.02
C GLU A 513 14.85 27.41 39.00
N GLU A 514 14.06 26.76 39.86
CA GLU A 514 12.59 26.86 40.01
C GLU A 514 12.05 28.20 40.56
N GLY A 515 10.72 28.36 40.59
CA GLY A 515 10.06 29.13 41.67
C GLY A 515 8.62 29.60 41.47
N VAL A 516 7.78 29.34 42.49
CA VAL A 516 6.56 30.08 42.90
C VAL A 516 5.35 30.01 41.93
N GLU A 517 4.25 29.28 42.16
CA GLU A 517 3.36 29.09 43.35
C GLU A 517 2.33 30.22 43.55
N LEU A 518 1.05 29.84 43.74
CA LEU A 518 -0.05 30.76 44.07
C LEU A 518 -1.22 29.97 44.72
N ASP A 519 -1.43 30.15 46.02
CA ASP A 519 -2.57 29.61 46.80
C ASP A 519 -2.82 30.47 48.07
N GLN A 520 -3.83 30.11 48.87
CA GLN A 520 -4.39 30.72 50.09
C GLN A 520 -5.46 31.80 49.84
N ARG A 521 -6.61 31.82 50.53
CA ARG A 521 -7.23 30.91 51.54
C ARG A 521 -8.76 31.12 51.48
N GLN A 522 -9.63 30.10 51.55
CA GLN A 522 -10.18 29.40 52.74
C GLN A 522 -10.86 30.27 53.81
N ASP A 523 -12.12 29.93 54.09
CA ASP A 523 -12.83 30.00 55.38
C ASP A 523 -13.65 28.69 55.53
N ALA A 524 -14.14 28.35 56.74
CA ALA A 524 -14.66 27.01 57.08
C ALA A 524 -15.83 27.02 58.12
N GLU A 525 -16.11 25.85 58.73
CA GLU A 525 -17.15 25.54 59.75
C GLU A 525 -18.61 25.38 59.21
N ASP A 526 -19.49 24.50 59.72
CA ASP A 526 -19.39 23.30 60.60
C ASP A 526 -20.71 22.45 60.48
N GLY A 527 -20.75 21.18 60.94
CA GLY A 527 -22.01 20.48 61.30
C GLY A 527 -22.23 19.03 60.82
N ASP A 528 -22.05 18.05 61.72
CA ASP A 528 -22.63 16.68 61.73
C ASP A 528 -23.89 16.69 62.71
N PRO A 529 -24.65 15.62 63.11
CA PRO A 529 -24.43 14.17 62.91
C PRO A 529 -25.62 13.20 62.71
N GLN A 530 -25.25 11.99 62.23
CA GLN A 530 -25.80 10.64 62.49
C GLN A 530 -27.29 10.25 62.22
N GLY A 531 -27.44 9.04 61.65
CA GLY A 531 -28.64 8.19 61.66
C GLY A 531 -28.34 6.78 61.12
N THR A 532 -28.89 5.71 61.71
CA THR A 532 -28.47 4.30 61.46
C THR A 532 -29.63 3.37 61.06
N THR A 533 -29.33 2.24 60.37
CA THR A 533 -29.83 0.86 60.67
C THR A 533 -29.79 -0.12 59.47
N TYR A 534 -29.35 -1.35 59.78
CA TYR A 534 -29.12 -2.57 58.99
C TYR A 534 -30.21 -3.09 58.01
N ALA A 535 -29.77 -3.83 56.97
CA ALA A 535 -30.24 -5.19 56.64
C ALA A 535 -29.24 -5.97 55.75
N GLN A 536 -29.27 -7.32 55.81
CA GLN A 536 -28.41 -8.28 55.06
C GLN A 536 -29.24 -9.56 54.77
N VAL A 537 -28.64 -10.62 54.16
CA VAL A 537 -29.13 -12.01 53.92
C VAL A 537 -29.81 -12.22 52.53
N SER A 538 -29.64 -13.32 51.77
CA SER A 538 -28.58 -14.36 51.61
C SER A 538 -28.86 -15.22 50.36
N HIS A 539 -27.87 -15.97 49.86
CA HIS A 539 -28.08 -17.04 48.86
C HIS A 539 -28.48 -18.39 49.49
N SER A 540 -29.24 -19.23 48.77
CA SER A 540 -29.33 -20.68 49.00
C SER A 540 -29.73 -21.47 47.74
N ARG A 541 -29.59 -22.81 47.77
CA ARG A 541 -29.76 -23.76 46.64
C ARG A 541 -30.93 -24.72 46.88
N SER A 542 -31.44 -25.38 45.83
CA SER A 542 -32.00 -26.74 45.89
C SER A 542 -32.01 -27.46 44.52
N ARG A 543 -32.47 -28.73 44.45
CA ARG A 543 -32.31 -29.66 43.30
C ARG A 543 -33.63 -30.35 42.86
N LEU A 544 -33.57 -30.97 41.68
CA LEU A 544 -34.47 -31.98 41.06
C LEU A 544 -35.40 -32.78 42.00
N SER A 545 -36.62 -33.14 41.54
CA SER A 545 -36.91 -34.45 40.88
C SER A 545 -38.41 -34.80 40.68
N ARG A 546 -38.70 -35.68 39.69
CA ARG A 546 -39.93 -36.49 39.38
C ARG A 546 -41.22 -35.80 38.86
N GLY A 547 -41.91 -36.54 37.96
CA GLY A 547 -43.29 -36.30 37.45
C GLY A 547 -44.33 -37.25 38.09
N PRO A 548 -45.49 -37.62 37.46
CA PRO A 548 -45.67 -37.88 36.01
C PRO A 548 -47.03 -37.47 35.34
N ALA A 549 -47.12 -37.68 34.01
CA ALA A 549 -48.27 -38.03 33.13
C ALA A 549 -49.69 -37.41 33.27
N THR A 550 -50.28 -36.96 32.13
CA THR A 550 -51.49 -37.52 31.42
C THR A 550 -52.17 -36.46 30.50
N SER A 551 -52.79 -36.87 29.37
CA SER A 551 -53.53 -36.00 28.40
C SER A 551 -55.06 -35.96 28.64
N PRO A 552 -55.85 -35.11 27.93
CA PRO A 552 -56.56 -35.60 26.72
C PRO A 552 -56.81 -34.53 25.60
N SER A 553 -57.59 -34.89 24.57
CA SER A 553 -57.87 -34.09 23.34
C SER A 553 -59.37 -34.03 22.98
N PRO A 554 -59.77 -33.19 21.99
CA PRO A 554 -60.76 -33.57 20.93
C PRO A 554 -60.24 -33.23 19.49
N LEU A 555 -60.43 -34.04 18.42
CA LEU A 555 -61.63 -34.39 17.61
C LEU A 555 -62.15 -33.26 16.69
N SER A 556 -62.54 -33.43 15.39
CA SER A 556 -62.66 -34.63 14.51
C SER A 556 -62.81 -34.31 12.98
N GLY A 557 -62.56 -35.29 12.08
CA GLY A 557 -63.05 -35.39 10.66
C GLY A 557 -62.23 -34.70 9.54
N GLY A 558 -62.14 -35.18 8.28
CA GLY A 558 -62.65 -36.41 7.60
C GLY A 558 -62.11 -36.54 6.13
N LEU A 559 -62.31 -37.69 5.45
CA LEU A 559 -61.73 -38.08 4.12
C LEU A 559 -62.81 -38.21 3.00
N PRO A 560 -62.45 -38.19 1.68
CA PRO A 560 -62.35 -39.43 0.83
C PRO A 560 -61.10 -39.41 -0.12
N ASP A 561 -60.41 -40.50 -0.52
CA ASP A 561 -60.74 -41.85 -1.07
C ASP A 561 -60.94 -41.93 -2.61
N THR A 562 -59.98 -42.54 -3.34
CA THR A 562 -60.17 -43.61 -4.39
C THR A 562 -58.88 -44.01 -5.16
N GLU A 563 -58.60 -45.33 -5.25
CA GLU A 563 -58.18 -46.18 -6.42
C GLU A 563 -57.06 -45.76 -7.44
N ASP A 564 -56.22 -46.62 -8.05
CA ASP A 564 -55.91 -48.08 -7.95
C ASP A 564 -54.66 -48.50 -8.84
N LYS A 565 -54.14 -49.75 -8.72
CA LYS A 565 -53.19 -50.55 -9.58
C LYS A 565 -51.73 -50.07 -9.81
N GLN A 566 -50.64 -50.73 -9.35
CA GLN A 566 -50.12 -52.12 -9.49
C GLN A 566 -49.25 -52.42 -10.75
N ALA A 567 -48.22 -53.28 -10.56
CA ALA A 567 -47.19 -53.85 -11.46
C ALA A 567 -45.89 -53.02 -11.66
N GLU A 568 -44.63 -53.48 -11.48
CA GLU A 568 -43.95 -54.80 -11.65
C GLU A 568 -43.48 -55.03 -13.10
N GLU A 569 -42.24 -55.44 -13.44
CA GLU A 569 -40.92 -55.52 -12.77
C GLU A 569 -39.85 -55.59 -13.89
N ASP A 570 -38.64 -55.04 -13.74
CA ASP A 570 -37.46 -55.77 -14.25
C ASP A 570 -36.09 -55.49 -13.59
N ARG A 571 -35.47 -56.64 -13.31
CA ARG A 571 -34.11 -57.05 -12.95
C ARG A 571 -32.98 -56.43 -13.82
N GLN A 572 -31.69 -56.44 -13.45
CA GLN A 572 -30.97 -56.93 -12.25
C GLN A 572 -29.52 -56.36 -12.19
N MET A 573 -28.81 -56.65 -11.09
CA MET A 573 -27.47 -56.19 -10.68
C MET A 573 -26.30 -57.04 -11.27
N ASP A 574 -25.07 -56.73 -10.82
CA ASP A 574 -23.80 -57.50 -10.91
C ASP A 574 -22.94 -57.34 -12.19
N SER A 575 -21.59 -57.33 -12.15
CA SER A 575 -20.61 -57.45 -11.04
C SER A 575 -19.23 -56.78 -11.37
N GLN A 576 -18.23 -56.91 -10.48
CA GLN A 576 -16.94 -56.17 -10.46
C GLN A 576 -15.75 -56.88 -11.13
N ALA A 577 -14.79 -56.12 -11.70
CA ALA A 577 -13.31 -56.34 -11.73
C ALA A 577 -12.62 -55.46 -12.81
N ALA A 578 -11.30 -55.18 -12.84
CA ALA A 578 -10.26 -54.94 -11.82
C ALA A 578 -8.94 -54.46 -12.50
N ALA A 579 -8.06 -53.73 -11.78
CA ALA A 579 -6.64 -53.40 -12.11
C ALA A 579 -6.36 -52.46 -13.32
N SER A 580 -5.60 -51.36 -13.17
CA SER A 580 -4.13 -51.22 -13.45
C SER A 580 -3.87 -50.69 -14.89
N ASP A 581 -2.94 -49.77 -15.19
CA ASP A 581 -1.81 -49.20 -14.43
C ASP A 581 -1.40 -47.76 -14.87
N ALA A 582 -0.30 -47.24 -14.29
CA ALA A 582 0.49 -46.04 -14.64
C ALA A 582 -0.01 -44.62 -14.23
N PRO A 583 0.81 -43.82 -13.51
CA PRO A 583 0.62 -42.38 -13.32
C PRO A 583 1.27 -41.56 -14.47
N PRO A 584 0.88 -40.28 -14.67
CA PRO A 584 1.53 -39.41 -15.65
C PRO A 584 2.93 -38.98 -15.20
N ASP A 585 3.88 -39.00 -16.12
CA ASP A 585 5.27 -38.57 -15.90
C ASP A 585 5.37 -37.02 -15.86
N VAL A 586 6.07 -36.46 -14.89
CA VAL A 586 6.14 -35.02 -14.63
C VAL A 586 7.60 -34.56 -14.61
N THR A 587 8.08 -34.11 -15.78
CA THR A 587 9.46 -33.66 -15.96
C THR A 587 9.68 -32.25 -15.37
N TYR A 588 10.34 -32.18 -14.21
CA TYR A 588 10.70 -30.89 -13.58
C TYR A 588 11.93 -30.26 -14.25
N ALA A 589 11.76 -29.10 -14.88
CA ALA A 589 12.86 -28.29 -15.40
C ALA A 589 13.54 -27.50 -14.27
N GLN A 590 14.68 -27.98 -13.77
CA GLN A 590 15.45 -27.34 -12.70
C GLN A 590 16.21 -26.11 -13.21
N LEU A 591 15.71 -24.90 -12.94
CA LEU A 591 16.35 -23.64 -13.34
C LEU A 591 17.57 -23.33 -12.46
N ASN A 592 18.76 -23.79 -12.87
CA ASN A 592 19.99 -23.64 -12.10
C ASN A 592 20.53 -22.20 -12.12
N ARG A 593 20.40 -21.48 -11.01
CA ARG A 593 20.88 -20.09 -10.84
C ARG A 593 22.39 -20.06 -10.58
N LEU A 594 23.20 -20.03 -11.64
CA LEU A 594 24.64 -19.78 -11.54
C LEU A 594 24.92 -18.38 -11.00
N THR A 595 25.54 -18.31 -9.83
CA THR A 595 26.01 -17.08 -9.18
C THR A 595 27.32 -16.60 -9.80
N LEU A 596 27.25 -15.62 -10.70
CA LEU A 596 28.43 -15.01 -11.31
C LEU A 596 29.19 -14.14 -10.29
N ARG A 597 30.17 -14.73 -9.61
CA ARG A 597 31.10 -14.03 -8.71
C ARG A 597 32.00 -13.10 -9.52
N ARG A 598 31.80 -11.78 -9.39
CA ARG A 598 32.57 -10.76 -10.12
C ARG A 598 33.77 -10.29 -9.30
N GLU A 599 34.92 -10.91 -9.51
CA GLU A 599 36.21 -10.37 -9.07
C GLU A 599 36.80 -9.44 -10.14
N THR A 600 37.62 -8.48 -9.69
CA THR A 600 38.04 -7.33 -10.50
C THR A 600 39.46 -7.49 -11.02
N SER A 601 39.62 -7.73 -12.31
CA SER A 601 40.89 -7.50 -13.02
C SER A 601 40.63 -7.10 -14.48
N ALA A 602 41.59 -6.43 -15.10
CA ALA A 602 41.53 -5.87 -16.45
C ALA A 602 42.96 -5.74 -17.00
N PRO A 603 43.14 -5.42 -18.29
CA PRO A 603 42.54 -6.10 -19.44
C PRO A 603 43.62 -6.54 -20.45
N HIS A 604 43.30 -7.50 -21.33
CA HIS A 604 44.08 -7.74 -22.54
C HIS A 604 43.18 -7.88 -23.77
N SER A 605 43.70 -7.45 -24.91
CA SER A 605 42.98 -7.35 -26.19
C SER A 605 43.23 -8.55 -27.09
N SER A 606 42.27 -8.89 -27.96
CA SER A 606 42.40 -8.58 -29.41
C SER A 606 41.38 -9.32 -30.29
N GLN A 607 41.27 -8.82 -31.53
CA GLN A 607 40.58 -9.39 -32.70
C GLN A 607 39.05 -9.47 -32.69
N ALA A 608 38.51 -9.57 -33.91
CA ALA A 608 37.10 -9.47 -34.24
C ALA A 608 36.63 -10.72 -34.99
N GLY A 609 35.34 -11.05 -34.86
CA GLY A 609 34.68 -12.14 -35.57
C GLY A 609 33.21 -11.78 -35.81
N GLU A 610 32.67 -12.28 -36.91
CA GLU A 610 31.31 -12.00 -37.41
C GLU A 610 30.28 -12.91 -36.70
N PRO A 611 29.05 -12.45 -36.40
CA PRO A 611 28.14 -13.19 -35.52
C PRO A 611 27.38 -14.32 -36.23
N PRO A 612 27.28 -15.53 -35.62
CA PRO A 612 26.34 -16.56 -36.07
C PRO A 612 24.90 -16.25 -35.63
N ALA A 613 23.92 -16.76 -36.38
CA ALA A 613 22.51 -16.37 -36.27
C ALA A 613 21.76 -16.95 -35.05
N GLU A 614 20.71 -16.24 -34.63
CA GLU A 614 19.77 -16.67 -33.58
C GLU A 614 18.82 -17.80 -34.08
N PRO A 615 18.60 -18.88 -33.29
CA PRO A 615 17.56 -19.85 -33.56
C PRO A 615 16.21 -19.41 -32.95
N SER A 616 15.39 -18.69 -33.71
CA SER A 616 14.04 -18.28 -33.28
C SER A 616 13.07 -19.47 -33.26
N VAL A 617 12.74 -20.01 -32.08
CA VAL A 617 11.76 -21.11 -31.92
C VAL A 617 10.39 -20.56 -31.54
N TYR A 618 9.46 -20.57 -32.49
CA TYR A 618 8.05 -20.32 -32.23
C TYR A 618 7.38 -21.59 -31.69
N ALA A 619 6.71 -21.49 -30.54
CA ALA A 619 5.82 -22.53 -30.02
C ALA A 619 4.36 -22.12 -30.24
N ALA A 620 3.61 -22.91 -31.02
CA ALA A 620 2.18 -22.68 -31.24
C ALA A 620 1.35 -23.35 -30.13
N LEU A 621 0.46 -22.58 -29.49
CA LEU A 621 -0.50 -23.11 -28.53
C LEU A 621 -1.71 -23.70 -29.25
N ALA A 622 -1.87 -25.03 -29.18
CA ALA A 622 -3.10 -25.70 -29.57
C ALA A 622 -4.10 -25.67 -28.40
N ILE A 623 -5.34 -25.24 -28.68
CA ILE A 623 -6.41 -25.18 -27.68
C ILE A 623 -7.11 -26.54 -27.58
N ARG A 624 -7.26 -27.04 -26.35
CA ARG A 624 -8.34 -27.96 -25.94
C ARG A 624 -8.58 -27.88 -24.44
#